data_AF-A0A496WQH9-F1
#
_entry.id   AF-A0A496WQH9-F1
#
_cell.length_a   1.000
_cell.length_b   1.000
_cell.length_c   1.000
_cell.angle_alpha   90.00
_cell.angle_beta   90.00
_cell.angle_gamma   90.00
#
_symmetry.space_group_name_H-M   'P 1'
#
loop_
_entity.id
_entity.type
_entity.pdbx_description
1 polymer ?
#
loop_
_entity_poly.entity_id
_entity_poly.type
_entity_poly.pdbx_seq_one_letter_code
_entity_poly.pdbx_strand_id
1 'polypeptide(L)'
;IKDKADIVYGSRFVGHRPHRVLYYWHRVGNGLLTLISNMFTNLNLTDMETGYKAFRREVIQSIEIEENQFGFEPEITAKIAKGDYRIYEVGIGYFGRTYAEGKKIGWRDGMWAIWCILKYNLRR
;
A
#
# COMPACT_ATOMS: atom_id res chain seq x y z
N ILE A 1 6.86 -6.14 17.13
CA ILE A 1 7.73 -6.82 16.16
C ILE A 1 9.14 -6.23 16.28
N LYS A 2 9.84 -6.47 17.39
CA LYS A 2 11.17 -5.88 17.62
C LYS A 2 12.22 -6.76 16.94
N ASP A 3 13.07 -6.17 16.11
CA ASP A 3 14.20 -6.79 15.37
C ASP A 3 13.89 -7.90 14.36
N LYS A 4 12.60 -8.15 14.10
CA LYS A 4 12.14 -9.19 13.16
C LYS A 4 11.61 -8.65 11.83
N ALA A 5 11.32 -7.36 11.75
CA ALA A 5 10.82 -6.71 10.54
C ALA A 5 11.76 -5.59 10.09
N ASP A 6 11.87 -5.46 8.78
CA ASP A 6 12.52 -4.33 8.12
C ASP A 6 11.48 -3.31 7.67
N ILE A 7 10.26 -3.79 7.37
CA ILE A 7 9.14 -2.99 6.91
C ILE A 7 7.84 -3.52 7.53
N VAL A 8 6.97 -2.61 7.95
CA VAL A 8 5.66 -2.95 8.52
C VAL A 8 4.57 -2.14 7.83
N TYR A 9 3.61 -2.84 7.22
CA TYR A 9 2.40 -2.29 6.61
C TYR A 9 1.26 -2.29 7.64
N GLY A 10 0.56 -1.18 7.76
CA GLY A 10 -0.64 -1.06 8.56
C GLY A 10 -1.87 -1.43 7.73
N SER A 11 -2.47 -2.59 7.97
CA SER A 11 -3.66 -3.01 7.24
C SER A 11 -4.93 -2.57 7.93
N ARG A 12 -5.86 -2.02 7.13
CA ARG A 12 -7.23 -1.70 7.57
C ARG A 12 -8.11 -2.95 7.69
N PHE A 13 -7.68 -4.09 7.15
CA PHE A 13 -8.47 -5.30 7.03
C PHE A 13 -7.99 -6.43 7.95
N VAL A 14 -6.78 -6.33 8.48
CA VAL A 14 -6.22 -7.31 9.43
C VAL A 14 -6.45 -6.84 10.86
N GLY A 15 -6.82 -7.78 11.75
CA GLY A 15 -6.88 -7.56 13.20
C GLY A 15 -8.25 -7.18 13.76
N HIS A 16 -8.37 -7.29 15.08
CA HIS A 16 -9.62 -7.11 15.85
C HIS A 16 -9.87 -5.65 16.28
N ARG A 17 -9.25 -4.67 15.60
CA ARG A 17 -9.39 -3.26 15.99
C ARG A 17 -10.65 -2.65 15.37
N PRO A 18 -11.37 -1.78 16.09
CA PRO A 18 -12.51 -1.08 15.54
C PRO A 18 -12.07 -0.22 14.35
N HIS A 19 -12.79 -0.32 13.25
CA HIS A 19 -12.59 0.46 12.04
C HIS A 19 -13.92 1.07 11.59
N ARG A 20 -13.89 2.29 11.06
CA ARG A 20 -15.10 2.92 10.50
C ARG A 20 -15.49 2.16 9.23
N VAL A 21 -16.80 1.89 9.05
CA VAL A 21 -17.31 1.24 7.84
C VAL A 21 -16.90 2.05 6.62
N LEU A 22 -16.07 1.45 5.75
CA LEU A 22 -15.64 2.06 4.51
C LEU A 22 -16.73 1.91 3.44
N TYR A 23 -16.77 2.85 2.48
CA TYR A 23 -17.57 2.71 1.28
C TYR A 23 -17.21 1.43 0.52
N TYR A 24 -18.21 0.60 0.24
CA TYR A 24 -18.07 -0.73 -0.35
C TYR A 24 -17.20 -0.74 -1.64
N TRP A 25 -17.51 0.15 -2.60
CA TRP A 25 -16.78 0.21 -3.87
C TRP A 25 -15.31 0.64 -3.73
N HIS A 26 -14.98 1.43 -2.71
CA HIS A 26 -13.56 1.73 -2.43
C HIS A 26 -12.82 0.53 -1.87
N ARG A 27 -13.49 -0.28 -1.04
CA ARG A 27 -12.90 -1.51 -0.54
C ARG A 27 -12.64 -2.48 -1.69
N VAL A 28 -13.60 -2.63 -2.60
CA VAL A 28 -13.44 -3.48 -3.81
C VAL A 28 -12.30 -2.95 -4.69
N GLY A 29 -12.27 -1.64 -4.98
CA GLY A 29 -11.21 -1.03 -5.79
C GLY A 29 -9.82 -1.20 -5.17
N ASN A 30 -9.68 -0.96 -3.86
CA ASN A 30 -8.41 -1.17 -3.16
C ASN A 30 -8.00 -2.66 -3.14
N GLY A 31 -8.97 -3.56 -2.93
CA GLY A 31 -8.73 -4.99 -3.00
C GLY A 31 -8.22 -5.43 -4.37
N LEU A 32 -8.77 -4.86 -5.45
CA LEU A 32 -8.30 -5.12 -6.82
C LEU A 32 -6.87 -4.62 -7.05
N LEU A 33 -6.54 -3.40 -6.60
CA LEU A 33 -5.18 -2.85 -6.70
C LEU A 33 -4.17 -3.71 -5.92
N THR A 34 -4.56 -4.12 -4.71
CA THR A 34 -3.75 -5.00 -3.86
C THR A 34 -3.55 -6.36 -4.51
N LEU A 35 -4.61 -6.96 -5.09
CA LEU A 35 -4.51 -8.22 -5.81
C LEU A 35 -3.53 -8.13 -6.98
N ILE A 36 -3.66 -7.10 -7.83
CA ILE A 36 -2.78 -6.90 -8.99
C ILE A 36 -1.34 -6.72 -8.50
N SER A 37 -1.11 -5.88 -7.48
CA SER A 37 0.22 -5.67 -6.92
C SER A 37 0.83 -6.97 -6.38
N ASN A 38 0.08 -7.76 -5.62
CA ASN A 38 0.51 -9.05 -5.10
C ASN A 38 0.88 -10.03 -6.22
N MET A 39 0.12 -10.06 -7.33
CA MET A 39 0.43 -10.91 -8.48
C MET A 39 1.80 -10.59 -9.11
N PHE A 40 2.16 -9.31 -9.18
CA PHE A 40 3.44 -8.89 -9.78
C PHE A 40 4.61 -8.93 -8.80
N THR A 41 4.36 -8.59 -7.54
CA THR A 41 5.39 -8.52 -6.49
C THR A 41 5.61 -9.86 -5.80
N ASN A 42 4.71 -10.83 -5.99
CA ASN A 42 4.65 -12.08 -5.24
C ASN A 42 4.58 -11.88 -3.71
N LEU A 43 4.08 -10.73 -3.26
CA LEU A 43 3.76 -10.46 -1.87
C LEU A 43 2.33 -10.90 -1.55
N ASN A 44 2.04 -11.12 -0.26
CA ASN A 44 0.70 -11.43 0.22
C ASN A 44 0.21 -10.36 1.19
N LEU A 45 0.07 -9.13 0.70
CA LEU A 45 -0.46 -8.00 1.48
C LEU A 45 -1.98 -8.00 1.42
N THR A 46 -2.65 -7.61 2.51
CA THR A 46 -4.11 -7.40 2.50
C THR A 46 -4.48 -5.96 2.17
N ASP A 47 -3.56 -5.01 2.37
CA ASP A 47 -3.79 -3.59 2.10
C ASP A 47 -2.52 -2.89 1.60
N MET A 48 -2.30 -2.91 0.28
CA MET A 48 -1.12 -2.29 -0.35
C MET A 48 -1.20 -0.75 -0.36
N GLU A 49 -2.39 -0.20 -0.64
CA GLU A 49 -2.68 1.26 -0.67
C GLU A 49 -2.93 1.84 0.73
N THR A 50 -2.26 1.30 1.73
CA THR A 50 -2.28 1.87 3.07
C THR A 50 -1.28 3.01 3.17
N GLY A 51 -1.72 4.17 3.66
CA GLY A 51 -0.81 5.28 3.96
C GLY A 51 -0.05 5.11 5.29
N TYR A 52 -0.27 4.00 6.00
CA TYR A 52 0.42 3.70 7.26
C TYR A 52 1.48 2.64 7.01
N LYS A 53 2.71 3.06 6.74
CA LYS A 53 3.87 2.18 6.58
C LYS A 53 5.00 2.67 7.46
N ALA A 54 5.70 1.74 8.09
CA ALA A 54 6.89 2.01 8.87
C ALA A 54 8.08 1.26 8.26
N PHE A 55 9.18 1.96 8.06
CA PHE A 55 10.38 1.44 7.43
C PHE A 55 11.57 1.58 8.38
N ARG A 56 12.51 0.63 8.33
CA ARG A 56 13.87 0.90 8.79
C ARG A 56 14.46 2.04 7.96
N ARG A 57 15.22 2.91 8.63
CA ARG A 57 15.87 4.07 7.99
C ARG A 57 16.73 3.68 6.79
N GLU A 58 17.54 2.64 6.96
CA GLU A 58 18.44 2.14 5.91
C GLU A 58 17.69 1.69 4.66
N VAL A 59 16.49 1.12 4.83
CA VAL A 59 15.66 0.61 3.73
C VAL A 59 15.07 1.76 2.92
N ILE A 60 14.47 2.76 3.57
CA ILE A 60 13.86 3.86 2.82
C ILE A 60 14.90 4.77 2.16
N GLN A 61 16.10 4.88 2.73
CA GLN A 61 17.19 5.67 2.15
C GLN A 61 17.87 4.99 0.96
N SER A 62 17.76 3.66 0.81
CA SER A 62 18.31 2.93 -0.34
C SER A 62 17.40 2.97 -1.57
N ILE A 63 16.15 3.41 -1.41
CA ILE A 63 15.16 3.44 -2.47
C ILE A 63 15.06 4.87 -3.03
N GLU A 64 15.38 5.04 -4.30
CA GLU A 64 15.05 6.26 -5.04
C GLU A 64 13.55 6.29 -5.33
N ILE A 65 12.88 7.41 -5.04
CA ILE A 65 11.43 7.58 -5.24
C ILE A 65 11.23 8.53 -6.40
N GLU A 66 10.43 8.12 -7.39
CA GLU A 66 10.20 8.86 -8.64
C GLU A 66 8.75 9.37 -8.76
N GLU A 67 7.79 8.63 -8.22
CA GLU A 67 6.37 8.97 -8.28
C GLU A 67 5.94 9.86 -7.13
N ASN A 68 4.85 10.61 -7.37
CA ASN A 68 4.23 11.47 -6.39
C ASN A 68 2.78 11.03 -6.13
N GLN A 69 2.22 11.53 -5.03
CA GLN A 69 0.82 11.33 -4.66
C GLN A 69 0.46 9.84 -4.53
N PHE A 70 -0.52 9.35 -5.29
CA PHE A 70 -1.04 7.99 -5.22
C PHE A 70 -0.15 6.97 -5.93
N GLY A 71 0.77 7.40 -6.81
CA GLY A 71 1.74 6.52 -7.48
C GLY A 71 2.87 6.02 -6.57
N PHE A 72 3.09 6.72 -5.44
CA PHE A 72 4.11 6.38 -4.45
C PHE A 72 3.89 4.97 -3.87
N GLU A 73 2.65 4.62 -3.51
CA GLU A 73 2.35 3.38 -2.81
C GLU A 73 2.62 2.12 -3.67
N PRO A 74 2.21 2.09 -4.95
CA PRO A 74 2.64 1.07 -5.90
C PRO A 74 4.16 1.01 -6.13
N GLU A 75 4.82 2.17 -6.31
CA GLU A 75 6.23 2.23 -6.61
C GLU A 75 7.06 1.67 -5.46
N ILE A 76 6.83 2.17 -4.24
CA ILE A 76 7.59 1.76 -3.07
C ILE A 76 7.41 0.26 -2.83
N THR A 77 6.19 -0.26 -2.97
CA THR A 77 5.90 -1.68 -2.77
C THR A 77 6.59 -2.55 -3.83
N ALA A 78 6.61 -2.10 -5.09
CA ALA A 78 7.35 -2.80 -6.15
C ALA A 78 8.86 -2.82 -5.91
N LYS A 79 9.45 -1.68 -5.51
CA LYS A 79 10.89 -1.58 -5.22
C LYS A 79 11.28 -2.41 -3.98
N ILE A 80 10.42 -2.43 -2.96
CA ILE A 80 10.58 -3.26 -1.76
C ILE A 80 10.52 -4.75 -2.11
N ALA A 81 9.56 -5.17 -2.94
CA ALA A 81 9.39 -6.57 -3.31
C ALA A 81 10.58 -7.13 -4.09
N LYS A 82 11.34 -6.27 -4.76
CA LYS A 82 12.59 -6.65 -5.46
C LYS A 82 13.77 -6.81 -4.51
N GLY A 83 13.71 -6.25 -3.30
CA GLY A 83 14.74 -6.40 -2.27
C GLY A 83 14.49 -7.61 -1.38
N ASP A 84 15.51 -8.02 -0.62
CA ASP A 84 15.40 -9.09 0.37
C ASP A 84 15.09 -8.48 1.75
N TYR A 85 13.82 -8.06 1.93
CA TYR A 85 13.36 -7.41 3.15
C TYR A 85 12.31 -8.24 3.89
N ARG A 86 12.36 -8.22 5.22
CA ARG A 86 11.35 -8.87 6.06
C ARG A 86 10.15 -7.95 6.24
N ILE A 87 9.09 -8.23 5.48
CA ILE A 87 7.86 -7.43 5.44
C ILE A 87 6.80 -8.07 6.36
N TYR A 88 6.18 -7.25 7.19
CA TYR A 88 5.08 -7.67 8.07
C TYR A 88 3.86 -6.77 7.89
N GLU A 89 2.69 -7.30 8.21
CA GLU A 89 1.44 -6.55 8.20
C GLU A 89 0.78 -6.57 9.59
N VAL A 90 0.29 -5.42 10.04
CA VAL A 90 -0.36 -5.26 11.36
C VAL A 90 -1.68 -4.53 11.24
N GLY A 91 -2.65 -4.91 12.07
CA GLY A 91 -3.96 -4.27 12.08
C GLY A 91 -3.97 -2.85 12.64
N ILE A 92 -4.55 -1.92 11.90
CA ILE A 92 -4.73 -0.52 12.33
C ILE A 92 -6.21 -0.15 12.44
N GLY A 93 -6.54 0.69 13.43
CA GLY A 93 -7.83 1.35 13.48
C GLY A 93 -7.85 2.50 12.47
N TYR A 94 -8.77 2.45 11.51
CA TYR A 94 -8.87 3.47 10.46
C TYR A 94 -10.19 4.23 10.53
N PHE A 95 -10.08 5.54 10.62
CA PHE A 95 -11.20 6.48 10.59
C PHE A 95 -11.13 7.26 9.28
N GLY A 96 -11.72 6.68 8.23
CA GLY A 96 -11.75 7.32 6.92
C GLY A 96 -12.56 8.61 6.93
N ARG A 97 -12.05 9.63 6.22
CA ARG A 97 -12.81 10.84 5.87
C ARG A 97 -13.88 10.50 4.82
N THR A 98 -15.06 11.08 4.99
CA THR A 98 -16.15 11.03 4.02
C THR A 98 -15.85 11.95 2.83
N TYR A 99 -16.61 11.80 1.74
CA TYR A 99 -16.50 12.69 0.58
C TYR A 99 -16.80 14.15 0.93
N ALA A 100 -17.76 14.39 1.84
CA ALA A 100 -18.08 15.71 2.35
C ALA A 100 -16.94 16.36 3.15
N GLU A 101 -16.08 15.55 3.78
CA GLU A 101 -14.89 15.98 4.50
C GLU A 101 -13.67 16.23 3.58
N GLY A 102 -13.89 16.28 2.25
CA GLY A 102 -12.88 16.66 1.27
C GLY A 102 -11.98 15.50 0.81
N LYS A 103 -12.50 14.27 0.73
CA LYS A 103 -11.77 13.15 0.14
C LYS A 103 -11.57 13.39 -1.36
N LYS A 104 -10.32 13.67 -1.77
CA LYS A 104 -9.94 14.01 -3.16
C LYS A 104 -9.62 12.80 -4.06
N ILE A 105 -9.83 11.57 -3.58
CA ILE A 105 -9.49 10.34 -4.32
C ILE A 105 -10.56 10.08 -5.39
N GLY A 106 -10.14 10.00 -6.65
CA GLY A 106 -10.97 9.67 -7.81
C GLY A 106 -10.51 8.41 -8.55
N TRP A 107 -11.26 8.05 -9.59
CA TRP A 107 -10.96 6.91 -10.46
C TRP A 107 -9.66 7.09 -11.26
N ARG A 108 -9.27 8.35 -11.56
CA ARG A 108 -8.00 8.69 -12.23
C ARG A 108 -6.79 8.27 -11.40
N ASP A 109 -6.86 8.44 -10.08
CA ASP A 109 -5.80 8.01 -9.17
C ASP A 109 -5.66 6.48 -9.18
N GLY A 110 -6.79 5.76 -9.21
CA GLY A 110 -6.79 4.30 -9.32
C GLY A 110 -6.17 3.79 -10.63
N MET A 111 -6.47 4.42 -11.77
CA MET A 111 -5.82 4.07 -13.04
C MET A 111 -4.34 4.39 -13.04
N TRP A 112 -3.94 5.52 -12.44
CA TRP A 112 -2.54 5.88 -12.29
C TRP A 112 -1.80 4.85 -11.44
N ALA A 113 -2.39 4.41 -10.33
CA ALA A 113 -1.84 3.35 -9.50
C ALA A 113 -1.62 2.06 -10.30
N ILE A 114 -2.60 1.61 -11.10
CA ILE A 114 -2.44 0.42 -11.96
C ILE A 114 -1.26 0.61 -12.91
N TRP A 115 -1.15 1.77 -13.55
CA TRP A 115 -0.04 2.06 -14.45
C TRP A 115 1.31 2.04 -13.71
N CYS A 116 1.40 2.61 -12.50
CA CYS A 116 2.60 2.53 -11.67
C CYS A 116 2.94 1.07 -11.30
N ILE A 117 1.95 0.27 -10.89
CA ILE A 117 2.16 -1.16 -10.59
C ILE A 117 2.80 -1.83 -11.81
N LEU A 118 2.23 -1.65 -13.01
CA LEU A 118 2.76 -2.26 -14.23
C LEU A 118 4.16 -1.73 -14.58
N LYS A 119 4.37 -0.40 -14.57
CA LYS A 119 5.64 0.25 -14.89
C LYS A 119 6.79 -0.27 -14.02
N TYR A 120 6.63 -0.26 -12.70
CA TYR A 120 7.72 -0.58 -11.77
C TYR A 120 7.94 -2.09 -11.58
N ASN A 121 6.93 -2.92 -11.82
CA ASN A 121 7.11 -4.37 -11.79
C ASN A 121 7.64 -4.93 -13.12
N LEU A 122 7.31 -4.35 -14.28
CA LEU A 122 7.77 -4.82 -15.59
C LEU A 122 9.13 -4.27 -16.02
N ARG A 123 9.47 -3.03 -15.64
CA ARG A 123 10.87 -2.57 -15.74
C ARG A 123 11.66 -3.28 -14.65
N ARG A 124 12.21 -4.43 -15.00
CA ARG A 124 13.06 -5.22 -14.09
C ARG A 124 14.36 -4.48 -13.83
#